data_AF-A0AAE7BF11-F1
#
_entry.id   AF-A0AAE7BF11-F1
#
_cell.length_a   1.000
_cell.length_b   1.000
_cell.length_c   1.000
_cell.angle_alpha   90.00
_cell.angle_beta   90.00
_cell.angle_gamma   90.00
#
_symmetry.space_group_name_H-M   'P 1'
#
loop_
_entity.id
_entity.type
_entity.pdbx_description
1 polymer ?
#
loop_
_entity_poly.entity_id
_entity_poly.type
_entity_poly.pdbx_seq_one_letter_code
_entity_poly.pdbx_strand_id
1 'polypeptide(L)'
;MAKKQILAPSLLITFFLYILFPWLSFNDIHLLMFNFEFHRFEFLFIAFEASTHQLIYIVISLFIGLLVGLNLTISRFFCGYFCPTSLASIIAMKLKNPFVLFFTIMSFAFILAFSTISYFTSAVDLFLNFTKFDTASIFVGILTTGFTSIFLVFRAWYCSILCPYFFVSAILPQEKKQTFEFFDKESCISCEKCVKICPIDDLDIKAGFDIRCVQCGLCEVACESVMTKFNKSSLIKKKYKNRNIFKSFSEKGYIWGCLIFIIMIVSIIYILDSSNLDNCYFINKNLY
;
A
#
# COMPACT_ATOMS: atom_id res chain seq x y z
N MET A 1 -23.28 15.13 13.42
CA MET A 1 -23.08 14.65 12.03
C MET A 1 -21.94 13.63 12.08
N ALA A 2 -22.21 12.36 11.84
CA ALA A 2 -21.17 11.33 11.85
C ALA A 2 -20.12 11.65 10.78
N LYS A 3 -18.88 11.89 11.20
CA LYS A 3 -17.71 12.10 10.33
C LYS A 3 -17.75 11.04 9.22
N LYS A 4 -17.99 11.46 7.98
CA LYS A 4 -18.08 10.56 6.82
C LYS A 4 -16.74 9.82 6.71
N GLN A 5 -16.78 8.49 6.78
CA GLN A 5 -15.60 7.65 6.91
C GLN A 5 -14.85 7.59 5.58
N ILE A 6 -13.81 8.42 5.41
CA ILE A 6 -13.02 8.55 4.16
C ILE A 6 -12.16 7.29 3.88
N LEU A 7 -12.02 6.40 4.86
CA LEU A 7 -11.15 5.22 4.81
C LEU A 7 -11.52 4.20 3.72
N ALA A 8 -12.78 3.79 3.65
CA ALA A 8 -13.20 2.78 2.66
C ALA A 8 -13.14 3.32 1.22
N PRO A 9 -13.59 4.57 0.93
CA PRO A 9 -13.38 5.18 -0.38
C PRO A 9 -11.91 5.26 -0.79
N SER A 10 -11.00 5.69 0.09
CA SER A 10 -9.58 5.84 -0.27
C SER A 10 -8.94 4.49 -0.63
N LEU A 11 -9.24 3.44 0.14
CA LEU A 11 -8.74 2.09 -0.13
C LEU A 11 -9.24 1.55 -1.47
N LEU A 12 -10.54 1.73 -1.75
CA LEU A 12 -11.14 1.30 -3.02
C LEU A 12 -10.58 2.07 -4.21
N ILE A 13 -10.42 3.39 -4.09
CA ILE A 13 -9.81 4.23 -5.14
C ILE A 13 -8.38 3.78 -5.39
N THR A 14 -7.58 3.59 -4.34
CA THR A 14 -6.18 3.15 -4.47
C THR A 14 -6.09 1.79 -5.17
N PHE A 15 -6.93 0.84 -4.76
CA PHE A 15 -6.98 -0.48 -5.37
C PHE A 15 -7.40 -0.44 -6.84
N PHE A 16 -8.42 0.38 -7.16
CA PHE A 16 -8.86 0.56 -8.53
C PHE A 16 -7.78 1.18 -9.42
N LEU A 17 -7.08 2.22 -8.94
CA LEU A 17 -5.96 2.83 -9.66
C LEU A 17 -4.83 1.83 -9.88
N TYR A 18 -4.49 1.03 -8.87
CA TYR A 18 -3.47 -0.01 -8.97
C TYR A 18 -3.80 -1.03 -10.08
N ILE A 19 -5.05 -1.47 -10.20
CA ILE A 19 -5.49 -2.37 -11.27
C ILE A 19 -5.47 -1.67 -12.63
N LEU A 20 -5.90 -0.41 -12.68
CA LEU A 20 -6.07 0.30 -13.94
C LEU A 20 -4.73 0.66 -14.61
N PHE A 21 -3.72 1.03 -13.81
CA PHE A 21 -2.45 1.55 -14.32
C PHE A 21 -1.76 0.66 -15.36
N PRO A 22 -1.56 -0.65 -15.14
CA PRO A 22 -0.91 -1.51 -16.13
C PRO A 22 -1.78 -1.77 -17.38
N TRP A 23 -3.09 -1.51 -17.34
CA TRP A 23 -3.99 -1.67 -18.49
C TRP A 23 -4.05 -0.42 -19.39
N LEU A 24 -3.60 0.73 -18.89
CA LEU A 24 -3.57 1.95 -19.67
C LEU A 24 -2.40 1.88 -20.65
N SER A 25 -2.69 1.59 -21.91
CA SER A 25 -1.74 1.65 -23.01
C SER A 25 -2.21 2.61 -24.10
N PHE A 26 -1.25 3.22 -24.78
CA PHE A 26 -1.47 4.07 -25.95
C PHE A 26 -0.40 3.71 -26.98
N ASN A 27 -0.82 3.29 -28.19
CA ASN A 27 0.07 2.79 -29.25
C ASN A 27 1.04 1.70 -28.77
N ASP A 28 0.53 0.70 -28.04
CA ASP A 28 1.31 -0.43 -27.48
C ASP A 28 2.40 -0.05 -26.45
N ILE A 29 2.41 1.21 -25.98
CA ILE A 29 3.22 1.68 -24.86
C ILE A 29 2.32 1.84 -23.63
N HIS A 30 2.69 1.20 -22.54
CA HIS A 30 1.92 1.22 -21.29
C HIS A 30 2.31 2.43 -20.42
N LEU A 31 1.40 2.84 -19.53
CA LEU A 31 1.62 3.95 -18.60
C LEU A 31 2.79 3.68 -17.64
N LEU A 32 2.90 2.43 -17.15
CA LEU A 32 4.00 1.96 -16.32
C LEU A 32 4.20 0.46 -16.55
N MET A 33 5.31 0.09 -17.20
CA MET A 33 5.67 -1.31 -17.43
C MET A 33 7.18 -1.51 -17.42
N PHE A 34 7.61 -2.60 -16.78
CA PHE A 34 9.01 -3.05 -16.74
C PHE A 34 9.15 -4.28 -17.63
N ASN A 35 9.50 -4.06 -18.89
CA ASN A 35 9.55 -5.12 -19.88
C ASN A 35 10.96 -5.71 -19.98
N PHE A 36 11.17 -6.84 -19.32
CA PHE A 36 12.45 -7.56 -19.32
C PHE A 36 12.75 -8.31 -20.63
N GLU A 37 11.72 -8.71 -21.36
CA GLU A 37 11.87 -9.44 -22.63
C GLU A 37 12.34 -8.53 -23.76
N PHE A 38 11.80 -7.32 -23.82
CA PHE A 38 12.10 -6.33 -24.85
C PHE A 38 13.10 -5.25 -24.39
N HIS A 39 13.70 -5.40 -23.21
CA HIS A 39 14.68 -4.44 -22.65
C HIS A 39 14.19 -2.98 -22.68
N ARG A 40 12.92 -2.77 -22.30
CA ARG A 40 12.28 -1.44 -22.31
C ARG A 40 11.60 -1.12 -20.99
N PHE A 41 11.84 0.10 -20.51
CA PHE A 41 11.10 0.70 -19.42
C PHE A 41 10.07 1.67 -19.99
N GLU A 42 8.79 1.39 -19.77
CA GLU A 42 7.70 2.22 -20.28
C GLU A 42 7.16 3.06 -19.12
N PHE A 43 7.22 4.39 -19.27
CA PHE A 43 6.74 5.34 -18.27
C PHE A 43 6.06 6.53 -18.93
N LEU A 44 4.83 6.85 -18.49
CA LEU A 44 4.03 7.94 -19.03
C LEU A 44 3.85 7.87 -20.56
N PHE A 45 3.64 6.66 -21.10
CA PHE A 45 3.51 6.40 -22.54
C PHE A 45 4.77 6.70 -23.36
N ILE A 46 5.94 6.78 -22.71
CA ILE A 46 7.25 6.90 -23.36
C ILE A 46 8.02 5.62 -23.07
N ALA A 47 8.61 5.02 -24.10
CA ALA A 47 9.47 3.84 -23.97
C ALA A 47 10.94 4.28 -23.92
N PHE A 48 11.66 3.82 -22.90
CA PHE A 48 13.09 3.99 -22.73
C PHE A 48 13.78 2.64 -22.90
N GLU A 49 14.79 2.57 -23.76
CA GLU A 49 15.64 1.38 -23.86
C GLU A 49 16.52 1.26 -22.62
N ALA A 50 16.49 0.10 -21.98
CA ALA A 50 17.23 -0.16 -20.75
C ALA A 50 17.69 -1.61 -20.71
N SER A 51 18.98 -1.82 -20.49
CA SER A 51 19.55 -3.15 -20.22
C SER A 51 18.87 -3.82 -19.02
N THR A 52 18.94 -5.15 -18.93
CA THR A 52 18.39 -5.92 -17.81
C THR A 52 18.86 -5.41 -16.45
N HIS A 53 20.14 -5.03 -16.35
CA HIS A 53 20.71 -4.50 -15.11
C HIS A 53 20.10 -3.14 -14.74
N GLN A 54 19.93 -2.24 -15.72
CA GLN A 54 19.28 -0.95 -15.51
C GLN A 54 17.83 -1.13 -15.06
N LEU A 55 17.06 -2.03 -15.68
CA LEU A 55 15.69 -2.34 -15.26
C LEU A 55 15.63 -2.81 -13.80
N ILE A 56 16.54 -3.71 -13.39
CA ILE A 56 16.63 -4.16 -12.00
C ILE A 56 16.94 -3.00 -11.05
N TYR A 57 17.90 -2.13 -11.40
CA TYR A 57 18.24 -0.97 -10.58
C TYR A 57 17.10 0.05 -10.46
N ILE A 58 16.33 0.27 -11.52
CA ILE A 58 15.15 1.13 -11.50
C ILE A 58 14.09 0.54 -10.56
N VAL A 59 13.80 -0.76 -10.67
CA VAL A 59 12.81 -1.43 -9.80
C VAL A 59 13.24 -1.36 -8.33
N ILE A 60 14.51 -1.62 -8.03
CA ILE A 60 15.05 -1.55 -6.66
C ILE A 60 15.01 -0.10 -6.14
N SER A 61 15.41 0.88 -6.95
CA SER A 61 15.38 2.30 -6.58
C SER A 61 13.95 2.77 -6.29
N LEU A 62 12.99 2.41 -7.15
CA LEU A 62 11.56 2.68 -6.91
C LEU A 62 11.06 2.00 -5.65
N PHE A 63 11.40 0.72 -5.43
CA PHE A 63 10.96 0.00 -4.24
C PHE A 63 11.49 0.63 -2.96
N ILE A 64 12.80 0.90 -2.88
CA ILE A 64 13.43 1.51 -1.69
C ILE A 64 12.96 2.96 -1.51
N GLY A 65 12.95 3.74 -2.58
CA GLY A 65 12.58 5.15 -2.56
C GLY A 65 11.11 5.36 -2.16
N LEU A 66 10.19 4.57 -2.71
CA LEU A 66 8.79 4.57 -2.28
C LEU A 66 8.66 4.08 -0.84
N LEU A 67 9.34 3.00 -0.46
CA LEU A 67 9.23 2.43 0.87
C LEU A 67 9.71 3.40 1.95
N VAL A 68 10.92 3.97 1.81
CA VAL A 68 11.48 4.90 2.79
C VAL A 68 10.82 6.27 2.70
N GLY A 69 10.63 6.81 1.49
CA GLY A 69 10.00 8.10 1.26
C GLY A 69 8.57 8.18 1.79
N LEU A 70 7.74 7.16 1.57
CA LEU A 70 6.39 7.08 2.12
C LEU A 70 6.40 6.90 3.64
N ASN A 71 7.32 6.11 4.20
CA ASN A 71 7.46 5.96 5.65
C ASN A 71 7.81 7.29 6.35
N LEU A 72 8.64 8.12 5.71
CA LEU A 72 9.02 9.42 6.26
C LEU A 72 7.92 10.47 6.12
N THR A 73 7.16 10.46 5.02
CA THR A 73 6.10 11.45 4.76
C THR A 73 4.78 11.11 5.47
N ILE A 74 4.26 9.90 5.22
CA ILE A 74 2.91 9.48 5.58
C ILE A 74 2.92 8.42 6.70
N SER A 75 4.06 7.73 6.93
CA SER A 75 4.21 6.73 8.02
C SER A 75 3.08 5.69 7.99
N ARG A 76 2.69 5.17 9.16
CA ARG A 76 1.60 4.17 9.33
C ARG A 76 0.24 4.55 8.73
N PHE A 77 0.02 5.80 8.34
CA PHE A 77 -1.20 6.20 7.62
C PHE A 77 -1.32 5.49 6.26
N PHE A 78 -0.21 5.14 5.59
CA PHE A 78 -0.24 4.33 4.38
C PHE A 78 -0.93 2.98 4.62
N CYS A 79 -0.56 2.32 5.71
CA CYS A 79 -1.18 1.06 6.13
C CYS A 79 -2.68 1.21 6.33
N GLY A 80 -3.16 2.34 6.88
CA GLY A 80 -4.58 2.58 7.08
C GLY A 80 -5.36 2.81 5.79
N TYR A 81 -4.86 3.66 4.89
CA TYR A 81 -5.66 4.27 3.81
C TYR A 81 -5.37 3.75 2.40
N PHE A 82 -4.22 3.11 2.17
CA PHE A 82 -3.74 2.71 0.85
C PHE A 82 -3.38 1.22 0.75
N CYS A 83 -3.11 0.56 1.89
CA CYS A 83 -2.65 -0.84 1.88
C CYS A 83 -3.78 -1.83 1.57
N PRO A 84 -3.58 -2.78 0.64
CA PRO A 84 -4.59 -3.79 0.28
C PRO A 84 -4.96 -4.70 1.46
N THR A 85 -4.03 -4.96 2.38
CA THR A 85 -4.30 -5.77 3.57
C THR A 85 -5.37 -5.14 4.46
N SER A 86 -5.41 -3.81 4.57
CA SER A 86 -6.45 -3.12 5.34
C SER A 86 -7.82 -3.23 4.69
N LEU A 87 -7.88 -3.22 3.36
CA LEU A 87 -9.13 -3.48 2.63
C LEU A 87 -9.62 -4.91 2.88
N ALA A 88 -8.72 -5.90 2.83
CA ALA A 88 -9.02 -7.30 3.17
C ALA A 88 -9.55 -7.45 4.61
N SER A 89 -8.93 -6.79 5.59
CA SER A 89 -9.42 -6.79 6.99
C SER A 89 -10.84 -6.22 7.11
N ILE A 90 -11.14 -5.12 6.41
CA ILE A 90 -12.48 -4.53 6.44
C ILE A 90 -13.53 -5.45 5.81
N ILE A 91 -13.17 -6.15 4.72
CA ILE A 91 -14.02 -7.17 4.10
C ILE A 91 -14.26 -8.32 5.09
N ALA A 92 -13.21 -8.80 5.75
CA ALA A 92 -13.28 -9.86 6.76
C ALA A 92 -14.17 -9.50 7.96
N MET A 93 -14.13 -8.25 8.43
CA MET A 93 -15.03 -7.79 9.50
C MET A 93 -16.51 -7.72 9.11
N LYS A 94 -16.82 -7.54 7.81
CA LYS A 94 -18.20 -7.44 7.32
C LYS A 94 -18.82 -8.79 6.99
N LEU A 95 -18.03 -9.74 6.49
CA LEU A 95 -18.51 -11.05 6.06
C LEU A 95 -18.43 -12.05 7.21
N LYS A 96 -19.59 -12.51 7.71
CA LYS A 96 -19.66 -13.50 8.80
C LYS A 96 -19.59 -14.95 8.31
N ASN A 97 -19.98 -15.23 7.06
CA ASN A 97 -20.00 -16.59 6.53
C ASN A 97 -18.59 -16.97 6.02
N PRO A 98 -17.95 -18.02 6.58
CA PRO A 98 -16.57 -18.37 6.25
C PRO A 98 -16.38 -18.76 4.78
N PHE A 99 -17.36 -19.41 4.15
CA PHE A 99 -17.27 -19.78 2.73
C PHE A 99 -17.27 -18.54 1.84
N VAL A 100 -18.21 -17.61 2.07
CA VAL A 100 -18.29 -16.36 1.29
C VAL A 100 -17.03 -15.51 1.52
N LEU A 101 -16.54 -15.46 2.75
CA LEU A 101 -15.30 -14.76 3.09
C LEU A 101 -14.12 -15.33 2.29
N PHE A 102 -13.94 -16.66 2.30
CA PHE A 102 -12.84 -17.32 1.61
C PHE A 102 -12.86 -17.01 0.10
N PHE A 103 -13.99 -17.21 -0.58
CA PHE A 103 -14.10 -16.94 -2.01
C PHE A 103 -13.93 -15.45 -2.36
N THR A 104 -14.43 -14.56 -1.51
CA THR A 104 -14.27 -13.10 -1.72
C THR A 104 -12.81 -12.69 -1.60
N ILE A 105 -12.11 -13.17 -0.57
CA ILE A 105 -10.69 -12.84 -0.35
C ILE A 105 -9.81 -13.51 -1.42
N MET A 106 -10.12 -14.73 -1.83
CA MET A 106 -9.41 -15.41 -2.91
C MET A 106 -9.56 -14.67 -4.24
N SER A 107 -10.77 -14.19 -4.57
CA SER A 107 -11.00 -13.37 -5.78
C SER A 107 -10.26 -12.03 -5.69
N PHE A 108 -10.28 -11.37 -4.53
CA PHE A 108 -9.51 -10.14 -4.30
C PHE A 108 -8.01 -10.36 -4.44
N ALA A 109 -7.48 -11.44 -3.86
CA ALA A 109 -6.07 -11.83 -3.97
C ALA A 109 -5.67 -12.19 -5.41
N PHE A 110 -6.56 -12.83 -6.17
CA PHE A 110 -6.33 -13.14 -7.57
C PHE A 110 -6.18 -11.87 -8.42
N ILE A 111 -7.09 -10.90 -8.24
CA ILE A 111 -7.02 -9.62 -8.96
C ILE A 111 -5.73 -8.87 -8.60
N LEU A 112 -5.33 -8.87 -7.33
CA LEU A 112 -4.06 -8.29 -6.90
C LEU A 112 -2.85 -8.99 -7.54
N ALA A 113 -2.83 -10.32 -7.53
CA ALA A 113 -1.74 -11.11 -8.12
C ALA A 113 -1.63 -10.87 -9.62
N PHE A 114 -2.76 -10.91 -10.34
CA PHE A 114 -2.81 -10.64 -11.77
C PHE A 114 -2.29 -9.23 -12.08
N SER A 115 -2.81 -8.21 -11.39
CA SER A 115 -2.38 -6.83 -11.55
C SER A 115 -0.91 -6.61 -11.21
N THR A 116 -0.36 -7.32 -10.22
CA THR A 116 1.06 -7.24 -9.86
C THR A 116 1.94 -7.73 -11.00
N ILE A 117 1.56 -8.83 -11.64
CA ILE A 117 2.30 -9.41 -12.76
C ILE A 117 2.15 -8.54 -14.02
N SER A 118 1.00 -7.88 -14.21
CA SER A 118 0.78 -6.97 -15.35
C SER A 118 1.70 -5.75 -15.37
N TYR A 119 2.44 -5.44 -14.30
CA TYR A 119 3.50 -4.42 -14.34
C TYR A 119 4.78 -4.89 -15.06
N PHE A 120 4.91 -6.19 -15.34
CA PHE A 120 6.09 -6.80 -15.96
C PHE A 120 5.81 -7.38 -17.34
N THR A 121 4.56 -7.74 -17.63
CA THR A 121 4.11 -8.28 -18.90
C THR A 121 2.78 -7.63 -19.29
N SER A 122 2.47 -7.53 -20.59
CA SER A 122 1.22 -6.90 -21.03
C SER A 122 0.02 -7.64 -20.44
N ALA A 123 -0.97 -6.89 -19.97
CA ALA A 123 -2.16 -7.48 -19.34
C ALA A 123 -2.94 -8.41 -20.28
N VAL A 124 -2.94 -8.11 -21.59
CA VAL A 124 -3.64 -8.90 -22.61
C VAL A 124 -2.91 -10.24 -22.83
N ASP A 125 -1.59 -10.20 -23.01
CA ASP A 125 -0.78 -11.41 -23.17
C ASP A 125 -0.81 -12.29 -21.92
N LEU A 126 -0.76 -11.66 -20.74
CA LEU A 126 -0.91 -12.35 -19.46
C LEU A 126 -2.25 -13.09 -19.37
N PHE A 127 -3.35 -12.45 -19.80
CA PHE A 127 -4.66 -13.08 -19.82
C PHE A 127 -4.71 -14.27 -20.80
N LEU A 128 -4.18 -14.10 -22.01
CA LEU A 128 -4.13 -15.17 -23.01
C LEU A 128 -3.29 -16.37 -22.53
N ASN A 129 -2.10 -16.11 -21.99
CA ASN A 129 -1.21 -17.16 -21.47
C ASN A 129 -1.78 -17.83 -20.22
N PHE A 130 -2.53 -17.09 -19.40
CA PHE A 130 -3.27 -17.64 -18.27
C PHE A 130 -4.34 -18.65 -18.73
N THR A 131 -5.13 -18.32 -19.77
CA THR A 131 -6.16 -19.23 -20.31
C THR A 131 -5.59 -20.48 -20.98
N LYS A 132 -4.34 -20.40 -21.46
CA LYS A 132 -3.60 -21.54 -22.03
C LYS A 132 -2.93 -22.42 -20.97
N PHE A 133 -3.07 -22.11 -19.67
CA PHE A 133 -2.39 -22.80 -18.56
C PHE A 133 -0.87 -22.86 -18.72
N ASP A 134 -0.27 -21.79 -19.25
CA ASP A 134 1.19 -21.68 -19.39
C ASP A 134 1.86 -21.31 -18.05
N THR A 135 3.19 -21.16 -18.02
CA THR A 135 4.00 -20.75 -16.86
C THR A 135 3.44 -19.52 -16.13
N ALA A 136 2.86 -18.56 -16.86
CA ALA A 136 2.19 -17.40 -16.30
C ALA A 136 1.06 -17.77 -15.31
N SER A 137 0.30 -18.84 -15.59
CA SER A 137 -0.76 -19.32 -14.69
C SER A 137 -0.20 -19.83 -13.35
N ILE A 138 0.97 -20.46 -13.37
CA ILE A 138 1.67 -20.94 -12.17
C ILE A 138 2.09 -19.74 -11.31
N PHE A 139 2.69 -18.71 -11.91
CA PHE A 139 3.08 -17.49 -11.19
C PHE A 139 1.87 -16.77 -10.57
N VAL A 140 0.79 -16.60 -11.34
CA VAL A 140 -0.46 -16.01 -10.82
C VAL A 140 -1.02 -16.86 -9.67
N GLY A 141 -1.03 -18.18 -9.80
CA GLY A 141 -1.52 -19.11 -8.76
C GLY A 141 -0.71 -19.05 -7.47
N ILE A 142 0.63 -19.04 -7.57
CA ILE A 142 1.54 -18.92 -6.42
C ILE A 142 1.31 -17.58 -5.69
N LEU A 143 1.28 -16.46 -6.42
CA LEU A 143 1.04 -15.15 -5.82
C LEU A 143 -0.36 -15.04 -5.20
N THR A 144 -1.39 -15.57 -5.88
CA THR A 144 -2.76 -15.60 -5.36
C THR A 144 -2.84 -16.38 -4.05
N THR A 145 -2.18 -17.54 -3.99
CA THR A 145 -2.12 -18.37 -2.78
C THR A 145 -1.36 -17.65 -1.65
N GLY A 146 -0.24 -17.01 -1.98
CA GLY A 146 0.54 -16.20 -1.04
C GLY A 146 -0.28 -15.06 -0.44
N PHE A 147 -0.93 -14.25 -1.28
CA PHE A 147 -1.78 -13.14 -0.82
C PHE A 147 -2.99 -13.64 -0.02
N THR A 148 -3.66 -14.71 -0.46
CA THR A 148 -4.78 -15.29 0.29
C THR A 148 -4.35 -15.75 1.68
N SER A 149 -3.19 -16.41 1.77
CA SER A 149 -2.61 -16.88 3.03
C SER A 149 -2.25 -15.71 3.96
N ILE A 150 -1.67 -14.63 3.41
CA ILE A 150 -1.36 -13.41 4.16
C ILE A 150 -2.63 -12.73 4.67
N PHE A 151 -3.70 -12.65 3.88
CA PHE A 151 -4.91 -11.94 4.27
C PHE A 151 -5.75 -12.69 5.31
N LEU A 152 -5.79 -14.02 5.25
CA LEU A 152 -6.62 -14.83 6.15
C LEU A 152 -5.85 -15.37 7.36
N VAL A 153 -4.69 -15.97 7.15
CA VAL A 153 -4.00 -16.78 8.18
C VAL A 153 -2.86 -16.01 8.84
N PHE A 154 -1.95 -15.45 8.03
CA PHE A 154 -0.69 -14.88 8.51
C PHE A 154 -0.73 -13.36 8.67
N ARG A 155 -1.91 -12.75 8.74
CA ARG A 155 -2.05 -11.29 8.68
C ARG A 155 -1.30 -10.57 9.80
N ALA A 156 -1.51 -11.00 11.04
CA ALA A 156 -0.88 -10.39 12.21
C ALA A 156 0.66 -10.51 12.14
N TRP A 157 1.15 -11.69 11.71
CA TRP A 157 2.58 -11.97 11.55
C TRP A 157 3.19 -11.15 10.40
N TYR A 158 2.52 -11.11 9.24
CA TYR A 158 2.96 -10.33 8.09
C TYR A 158 3.07 -8.84 8.42
N CYS A 159 2.00 -8.24 8.96
CA CYS A 159 1.97 -6.81 9.23
C CYS A 159 2.90 -6.37 10.36
N SER A 160 3.28 -7.26 11.27
CA SER A 160 4.12 -6.92 12.44
C SER A 160 5.58 -7.36 12.31
N ILE A 161 5.90 -8.28 11.40
CA ILE A 161 7.25 -8.86 11.27
C ILE A 161 7.75 -8.82 9.83
N LEU A 162 6.99 -9.39 8.88
CA LEU A 162 7.49 -9.60 7.51
C LEU A 162 7.42 -8.35 6.62
N CYS A 163 6.43 -7.49 6.84
CA CYS A 163 6.18 -6.35 5.97
C CYS A 163 7.35 -5.34 6.05
N PRO A 164 8.03 -5.04 4.94
CA PRO A 164 9.22 -4.17 4.96
C PRO A 164 8.84 -2.73 5.31
N TYR A 165 7.59 -2.33 5.04
CA TYR A 165 7.03 -1.06 5.50
C TYR A 165 6.94 -0.99 7.03
N PHE A 166 6.54 -2.09 7.70
CA PHE A 166 6.52 -2.16 9.16
C PHE A 166 7.93 -2.05 9.73
N PHE A 167 8.90 -2.74 9.13
CA PHE A 167 10.27 -2.77 9.61
C PHE A 167 10.90 -1.36 9.61
N VAL A 168 10.78 -0.62 8.50
CA VAL A 168 11.27 0.77 8.44
C VAL A 168 10.50 1.67 9.41
N SER A 169 9.19 1.48 9.54
CA SER A 169 8.42 2.17 10.58
C SER A 169 8.91 1.85 12.00
N ALA A 170 9.33 0.62 12.30
CA ALA A 170 9.77 0.22 13.63
C ALA A 170 11.11 0.85 14.05
N ILE A 171 11.99 1.10 13.09
CA ILE A 171 13.29 1.78 13.31
C ILE A 171 13.08 3.26 13.66
N LEU A 172 12.00 3.88 13.16
CA LEU A 172 11.71 5.28 13.39
C LEU A 172 10.91 5.49 14.69
N PRO A 173 11.10 6.60 15.43
CA PRO A 173 10.34 6.87 16.65
C PRO A 173 8.86 7.10 16.33
N GLN A 174 8.00 6.13 16.68
CA GLN A 174 6.57 6.13 16.33
C GLN A 174 5.65 6.74 17.39
N GLU A 175 6.07 6.82 18.65
CA GLU A 175 5.25 7.34 19.76
C GLU A 175 4.76 8.77 19.50
N LYS A 176 5.67 9.65 19.08
CA LYS A 176 5.37 11.04 18.72
C LYS A 176 4.55 11.18 17.43
N LYS A 177 4.40 10.09 16.66
CA LYS A 177 3.70 10.07 15.38
C LYS A 177 2.25 9.58 15.51
N GLN A 178 1.90 8.86 16.57
CA GLN A 178 0.53 8.36 16.75
C GLN A 178 -0.47 9.53 16.73
N THR A 179 -1.37 9.52 15.74
CA THR A 179 -2.30 10.63 15.52
C THR A 179 -3.44 10.64 16.54
N PHE A 180 -3.90 9.46 16.96
CA PHE A 180 -5.05 9.30 17.85
C PHE A 180 -4.60 8.93 19.25
N GLU A 181 -5.09 9.64 20.24
CA GLU A 181 -4.77 9.42 21.65
C GLU A 181 -6.05 9.33 22.47
N PHE A 182 -5.98 8.53 23.52
CA PHE A 182 -7.07 8.32 24.47
C PHE A 182 -6.83 9.25 25.68
N PHE A 183 -7.66 10.29 25.83
CA PHE A 183 -7.36 11.39 26.76
C PHE A 183 -7.94 11.22 28.16
N ASP A 184 -9.13 10.62 28.28
CA ASP A 184 -9.88 10.61 29.52
C ASP A 184 -10.37 9.18 29.83
N LYS A 185 -9.62 8.51 30.72
CA LYS A 185 -9.88 7.14 31.20
C LYS A 185 -11.03 7.10 32.20
N GLU A 186 -11.24 8.16 32.96
CA GLU A 186 -12.26 8.21 34.00
C GLU A 186 -13.66 8.32 33.42
N SER A 187 -13.82 9.09 32.34
CA SER A 187 -15.11 9.17 31.62
C SER A 187 -15.45 7.92 30.79
N CYS A 188 -14.58 6.90 30.75
CA CYS A 188 -14.79 5.71 29.92
C CYS A 188 -15.79 4.75 30.54
N ILE A 189 -16.86 4.41 29.82
CA ILE A 189 -17.88 3.44 30.26
C ILE A 189 -17.56 1.98 29.88
N SER A 190 -16.31 1.68 29.49
CA SER A 190 -15.83 0.32 29.19
C SER A 190 -16.66 -0.50 28.18
N CYS A 191 -17.26 0.13 27.16
CA CYS A 191 -18.07 -0.56 26.15
C CYS A 191 -17.27 -1.37 25.10
N GLU A 192 -15.94 -1.26 25.08
CA GLU A 192 -15.00 -1.94 24.16
C GLU A 192 -15.19 -1.69 22.65
N LYS A 193 -16.10 -0.81 22.25
CA LYS A 193 -16.41 -0.58 20.83
C LYS A 193 -15.20 -0.08 20.02
N CYS A 194 -14.29 0.67 20.65
CA CYS A 194 -13.06 1.15 20.02
C CYS A 194 -12.03 0.03 19.77
N VAL A 195 -12.04 -1.04 20.57
CA VAL A 195 -11.16 -2.21 20.41
C VAL A 195 -11.71 -3.10 19.30
N LYS A 196 -13.02 -3.39 19.34
CA LYS A 196 -13.68 -4.30 18.37
C LYS A 196 -13.74 -3.77 16.94
N ILE A 197 -13.69 -2.45 16.75
CA ILE A 197 -13.67 -1.83 15.41
C ILE A 197 -12.25 -1.73 14.82
N CYS A 198 -11.21 -2.02 15.61
CA CYS A 198 -9.84 -1.91 15.15
C CYS A 198 -9.56 -2.99 14.08
N PRO A 199 -8.96 -2.64 12.93
CA PRO A 199 -8.61 -3.61 11.89
C PRO A 199 -7.32 -4.40 12.23
N ILE A 200 -6.66 -4.02 13.33
CA ILE A 200 -5.45 -4.68 13.84
C ILE A 200 -5.86 -5.55 15.02
N ASP A 201 -5.48 -6.82 14.95
CA ASP A 201 -5.82 -7.81 15.97
C ASP A 201 -5.15 -7.46 17.30
N ASP A 202 -5.91 -7.61 18.38
CA ASP A 202 -5.44 -7.48 19.75
C ASP A 202 -4.76 -6.13 20.05
N LEU A 203 -5.18 -5.07 19.35
CA LEU A 203 -4.76 -3.70 19.64
C LEU A 203 -5.80 -3.02 20.54
N ASP A 204 -5.40 -2.71 21.77
CA ASP A 204 -6.21 -1.92 22.70
C ASP A 204 -5.65 -0.49 22.83
N ILE A 205 -6.36 0.48 22.23
CA ILE A 205 -5.99 1.89 22.31
C ILE A 205 -6.05 2.48 23.73
N LYS A 206 -6.75 1.83 24.67
CA LYS A 206 -6.81 2.25 26.08
C LYS A 206 -5.49 1.97 26.82
N ALA A 207 -4.73 0.98 26.35
CA ALA A 207 -3.44 0.59 26.93
C ALA A 207 -2.34 1.62 26.66
N GLY A 208 -2.52 2.49 25.68
CA GLY A 208 -1.59 3.58 25.35
C GLY A 208 -1.10 3.52 23.91
N PHE A 209 0.16 3.90 23.72
CA PHE A 209 0.82 3.84 22.42
C PHE A 209 1.08 2.39 21.99
N ASP A 210 0.70 2.05 20.76
CA ASP A 210 1.03 0.76 20.14
C ASP A 210 1.58 1.03 18.73
N ILE A 211 2.76 0.48 18.44
CA ILE A 211 3.47 0.66 17.17
C ILE A 211 2.72 0.06 15.97
N ARG A 212 1.81 -0.89 16.21
CA ARG A 212 0.97 -1.53 15.20
C ARG A 212 -0.20 -0.65 14.77
N CYS A 213 -0.45 0.47 15.46
CA CYS A 213 -1.53 1.39 15.12
C CYS A 213 -1.37 1.95 13.70
N VAL A 214 -2.32 1.66 12.81
CA VAL A 214 -2.35 2.12 11.40
C VAL A 214 -3.03 3.48 11.21
N GLN A 215 -3.34 4.18 12.31
CA GLN A 215 -3.80 5.57 12.31
C GLN A 215 -5.06 5.81 11.44
N CYS A 216 -5.95 4.82 11.35
CA CYS A 216 -7.16 4.88 10.51
C CYS A 216 -8.33 5.66 11.14
N GLY A 217 -8.28 5.98 12.44
CA GLY A 217 -9.29 6.78 13.14
C GLY A 217 -10.63 6.09 13.40
N LEU A 218 -10.75 4.79 13.14
CA LEU A 218 -11.99 4.02 13.37
C LEU A 218 -12.44 4.04 14.84
N CYS A 219 -11.47 4.04 15.75
CA CYS A 219 -11.70 4.12 17.19
C CYS A 219 -12.31 5.46 17.64
N GLU A 220 -11.93 6.59 17.03
CA GLU A 220 -12.54 7.91 17.28
C GLU A 220 -14.03 7.89 16.93
N VAL A 221 -14.35 7.43 15.71
CA VAL A 221 -15.74 7.38 15.21
C VAL A 221 -16.59 6.41 16.03
N ALA A 222 -16.05 5.25 16.40
CA ALA A 222 -16.74 4.29 17.26
C ALA A 222 -17.00 4.85 18.66
N CYS A 223 -16.02 5.53 19.27
CA CYS A 223 -16.19 6.17 20.57
C CYS A 223 -17.23 7.30 20.50
N GLU A 224 -17.18 8.15 19.46
CA GLU A 224 -18.17 9.20 19.22
C GLU A 224 -19.60 8.64 19.14
N SER A 225 -19.79 7.51 18.42
CA SER A 225 -21.10 6.86 18.28
C SER A 225 -21.71 6.36 19.61
N VAL A 226 -20.90 6.23 20.66
CA VAL A 226 -21.34 5.85 22.01
C VAL A 226 -21.52 7.08 22.87
N MET A 227 -20.51 7.97 22.92
CA MET A 227 -20.50 9.15 23.80
C MET A 227 -21.56 10.19 23.43
N THR A 228 -21.95 10.26 22.15
CA THR A 228 -23.04 11.13 21.69
C THR A 228 -24.37 10.83 22.39
N LYS A 229 -24.62 9.59 22.83
CA LYS A 229 -25.81 9.23 23.62
C LYS A 229 -25.82 9.86 25.02
N PHE A 230 -24.64 10.25 25.50
CA PHE A 230 -24.43 10.91 26.79
C PHE A 230 -24.17 12.41 26.63
N ASN A 231 -24.46 13.00 25.45
CA ASN A 231 -24.14 14.39 25.12
C ASN A 231 -22.65 14.77 25.34
N LYS A 232 -21.75 13.80 25.21
CA LYS A 232 -20.29 13.99 25.32
C LYS A 232 -19.61 13.76 23.97
N SER A 233 -18.49 14.45 23.74
CA SER A 233 -17.63 14.18 22.59
C SER A 233 -16.87 12.85 22.76
N SER A 234 -16.34 12.31 21.66
CA SER A 234 -15.40 11.17 21.71
C SER A 234 -14.26 11.40 22.72
N LEU A 235 -13.95 10.37 23.52
CA LEU A 235 -12.80 10.35 24.44
C LEU A 235 -11.47 10.09 23.71
N ILE A 236 -11.56 9.65 22.46
CA ILE A 236 -10.43 9.46 21.54
C ILE A 236 -10.43 10.63 20.58
N LYS A 237 -9.35 11.40 20.53
CA LYS A 237 -9.22 12.55 19.62
C LYS A 237 -7.86 12.57 18.96
N LYS A 238 -7.69 13.44 17.97
CA LYS A 238 -6.37 13.71 17.40
C LYS A 238 -5.49 14.43 18.43
N LYS A 239 -4.28 13.90 18.66
CA LYS A 239 -3.26 14.50 19.55
C LYS A 239 -2.88 15.93 19.15
N TYR A 240 -2.85 16.19 17.85
CA TYR A 240 -2.46 17.48 17.30
C TYR A 240 -3.59 18.06 16.44
N LYS A 241 -4.13 19.22 16.85
CA LYS A 241 -5.26 19.89 16.19
C LYS A 241 -4.91 20.42 14.79
N ASN A 242 -3.66 20.84 14.56
CA ASN A 242 -3.16 21.43 13.31
C ASN A 242 -2.24 20.50 12.49
N ARG A 243 -2.09 19.22 12.85
CA ARG A 243 -1.32 18.28 12.00
C ARG A 243 -2.19 17.79 10.85
N ASN A 244 -1.79 18.14 9.64
CA ASN A 244 -2.30 17.54 8.42
C ASN A 244 -1.73 16.14 8.24
N ILE A 245 -2.45 15.30 7.48
CA ILE A 245 -2.10 13.90 7.16
C ILE A 245 -0.65 13.76 6.66
N PHE A 246 -0.14 14.75 5.92
CA PHE A 246 1.21 14.77 5.33
C PHE A 246 2.33 15.29 6.25
N LYS A 247 2.00 15.81 7.45
CA LYS A 247 2.98 16.29 8.45
C LYS A 247 3.09 15.31 9.63
N SER A 248 3.13 14.01 9.33
CA SER A 248 3.12 12.96 10.36
C SER A 248 4.50 12.74 11.01
N PHE A 249 5.60 13.22 10.42
CA PHE A 249 6.90 13.31 11.09
C PHE A 249 7.07 14.69 11.74
N SER A 250 8.07 14.82 12.62
CA SER A 250 8.64 16.10 13.08
C SER A 250 8.69 17.13 11.94
N GLU A 251 8.68 18.43 12.25
CA GLU A 251 8.67 19.54 11.25
C GLU A 251 9.55 19.29 10.00
N LYS A 252 10.63 18.49 10.12
CA LYS A 252 11.59 18.20 9.06
C LYS A 252 11.42 16.85 8.32
N GLY A 253 10.56 15.92 8.72
CA GLY A 253 10.55 14.59 8.06
C GLY A 253 9.90 14.56 6.69
N TYR A 254 8.96 15.48 6.45
CA TYR A 254 8.50 15.74 5.09
C TYR A 254 9.66 16.20 4.19
N ILE A 255 10.57 17.03 4.72
CA ILE A 255 11.76 17.49 4.00
C ILE A 255 12.66 16.30 3.63
N TRP A 256 12.94 15.41 4.58
CA TRP A 256 13.72 14.19 4.33
C TRP A 256 13.02 13.25 3.35
N GLY A 257 11.70 13.09 3.44
CA GLY A 257 10.92 12.31 2.49
C GLY A 257 10.99 12.88 1.07
N CYS A 258 10.82 14.20 0.91
CA CYS A 258 11.01 14.87 -0.38
C CYS A 258 12.44 14.71 -0.91
N LEU A 259 13.44 14.82 -0.04
CA LEU A 259 14.84 14.61 -0.41
C LEU A 259 15.07 13.18 -0.93
N ILE A 260 14.50 12.16 -0.29
CA ILE A 260 14.58 10.77 -0.78
C ILE A 260 13.88 10.61 -2.12
N PHE A 261 12.70 11.21 -2.30
CA PHE A 261 12.01 11.17 -3.61
C PHE A 261 12.81 11.87 -4.70
N ILE A 262 13.47 13.00 -4.39
CA ILE A 262 14.37 13.69 -5.32
C ILE A 262 15.57 12.79 -5.67
N ILE A 263 16.21 12.17 -4.67
CA ILE A 263 17.33 11.24 -4.91
C ILE A 263 16.87 10.05 -5.76
N MET A 264 15.70 9.48 -5.48
CA MET A 264 15.12 8.40 -6.27
C MET A 264 14.92 8.83 -7.73
N ILE A 265 14.30 9.99 -7.98
CA ILE A 265 14.07 10.52 -9.33
C ILE A 265 15.40 10.79 -10.04
N VAL A 266 16.35 11.46 -9.37
CA VAL A 266 17.69 11.74 -9.93
C VAL A 266 18.43 10.45 -10.25
N SER A 267 18.34 9.43 -9.39
CA SER A 267 18.97 8.13 -9.63
C SER A 267 18.37 7.43 -10.86
N ILE A 268 17.05 7.49 -11.05
CA ILE A 268 16.38 6.88 -12.21
C ILE A 268 16.76 7.64 -13.49
N ILE A 269 16.77 8.98 -13.45
CA ILE A 269 17.22 9.80 -14.59
C ILE A 269 18.67 9.49 -14.94
N TYR A 270 19.55 9.35 -13.95
CA TYR A 270 20.95 9.00 -14.16
C TYR A 270 21.13 7.60 -14.77
N ILE A 271 20.32 6.63 -14.33
CA ILE A 271 20.32 5.27 -14.89
C ILE A 271 19.82 5.26 -16.35
N LEU A 272 18.86 6.12 -16.68
CA LEU A 272 18.27 6.25 -18.01
C LEU A 272 19.08 7.14 -18.97
N ASP A 273 20.05 7.91 -18.47
CA ASP A 273 20.83 8.82 -19.31
C ASP A 273 21.70 8.04 -20.30
N SER A 274 21.57 8.40 -21.57
CA SER A 274 22.15 7.67 -22.70
C SER A 274 23.67 7.75 -22.78
N SER A 275 24.29 8.66 -22.01
CA SER A 275 25.75 8.78 -21.93
C SER A 275 26.43 7.59 -21.22
N ASN A 276 25.67 6.81 -20.44
CA ASN A 276 26.10 5.57 -19.79
C ASN A 276 25.57 4.30 -20.49
N LEU A 277 24.81 4.44 -21.58
CA LEU A 277 24.47 3.32 -22.44
C LEU A 277 25.74 2.99 -23.21
N ASP A 278 26.45 1.93 -22.78
CA ASP A 278 27.46 1.32 -23.64
C ASP A 278 26.82 1.13 -25.03
N ASN A 279 27.41 1.76 -26.05
CA ASN A 279 27.00 1.77 -27.46
C ASN A 279 27.04 0.36 -28.12
N CYS A 280 26.82 -0.70 -27.36
CA CYS A 280 26.95 -2.08 -27.77
C CYS A 280 25.65 -2.80 -27.40
N TYR A 281 24.96 -3.35 -28.41
CA TYR A 281 23.61 -3.96 -28.33
C TYR A 281 22.52 -2.89 -28.18
N PHE A 282 21.88 -2.34 -29.21
CA PHE A 282 21.18 -3.04 -30.27
C PHE A 282 21.16 -2.17 -31.53
N ILE A 283 21.82 -2.67 -32.59
CA ILE A 283 21.54 -2.21 -33.94
C ILE A 283 20.08 -2.60 -34.22
N ASN A 284 19.22 -1.60 -34.26
CA ASN A 284 18.10 -1.49 -35.18
C ASN A 284 17.43 -2.84 -35.53
N LYS A 285 16.66 -3.40 -34.60
CA LYS A 285 15.54 -4.26 -34.98
C LYS A 285 14.32 -3.36 -35.05
N ASN A 286 13.92 -3.06 -36.28
CA ASN A 286 12.83 -2.18 -36.66
C ASN A 286 11.68 -2.18 -35.65
N LEU A 287 11.31 -0.97 -35.25
CA LEU A 287 10.05 -0.60 -34.61
C LEU A 287 8.87 -1.04 -35.50
N TYR A 288 8.41 -2.27 -35.37
CA TYR A 288 7.08 -2.74 -35.80
C TYR A 288 6.65 -3.94 -34.95
#